data_AF-A0A660VQT4-F1
#
_entry.id   AF-A0A660VQT4-F1
#
_cell.length_a   1.000
_cell.length_b   1.000
_cell.length_c   1.000
_cell.angle_alpha   90.00
_cell.angle_beta   90.00
_cell.angle_gamma   90.00
#
_symmetry.space_group_name_H-M   'P 1'
#
loop_
_entity.id
_entity.type
_entity.pdbx_description
1 polymer ?
#
loop_
_entity_poly.entity_id
_entity_poly.type
_entity_poly.pdbx_seq_one_letter_code
_entity_poly.pdbx_strand_id
1 'polypeptide(L)'
;RADDLRLLGVRAGDFVRRSDWTGRGGTPLEPLGRVVWLAQGGDPAPLLQRRLAYRDEPLQARLRATRTPAGRPSIDWDALSESSEIIAHVREFPRVVVTSLGTGFARELVIVTTGDRHVSLQQPMPAGKTQTSVGRHGRVILREDGLYEAWLLQLDSVTGGEARELASPEHLGIELQHGATAASITLTTVLMAQWPEDGEAQLLAELKR
;
A
#
# COMPACT_ATOMS: atom_id res chain seq x y z
N ARG A 1 1.55 -12.97 -11.59
CA ARG A 1 2.21 -14.09 -10.88
C ARG A 1 1.32 -14.46 -9.70
N ALA A 2 1.07 -15.74 -9.41
CA ALA A 2 0.10 -16.14 -8.38
C ALA A 2 0.63 -15.95 -6.95
N ASP A 3 1.95 -15.85 -6.81
CA ASP A 3 2.74 -15.61 -5.61
C ASP A 3 2.99 -14.13 -5.31
N ASP A 4 2.46 -13.22 -6.15
CA ASP A 4 2.62 -11.79 -5.97
C ASP A 4 1.62 -11.25 -4.94
N LEU A 5 2.14 -10.75 -3.82
CA LEU A 5 1.35 -10.15 -2.74
C LEU A 5 1.27 -8.64 -2.81
N ARG A 6 1.89 -8.02 -3.82
CA ARG A 6 1.77 -6.58 -4.04
C ARG A 6 0.32 -6.27 -4.42
N LEU A 7 -0.20 -5.14 -3.92
CA LEU A 7 -1.52 -4.68 -4.38
C LEU A 7 -1.41 -4.28 -5.85
N LEU A 8 -1.91 -5.12 -6.75
CA LEU A 8 -1.85 -4.88 -8.20
C LEU A 8 -2.94 -3.92 -8.67
N GLY A 9 -4.13 -3.98 -8.07
CA GLY A 9 -5.25 -3.17 -8.49
C GLY A 9 -6.47 -3.33 -7.59
N VAL A 10 -7.43 -2.43 -7.77
CA VAL A 10 -8.72 -2.44 -7.08
C VAL A 10 -9.82 -2.52 -8.13
N ARG A 11 -10.81 -3.37 -7.85
CA ARG A 11 -12.01 -3.55 -8.68
C ARG A 11 -13.24 -3.09 -7.92
N ALA A 12 -14.19 -2.52 -8.64
CA ALA A 12 -15.51 -2.16 -8.13
C ALA A 12 -16.60 -3.01 -8.78
N GLY A 13 -17.60 -3.38 -7.99
CA GLY A 13 -18.70 -4.25 -8.40
C GLY A 13 -18.53 -5.69 -7.91
N ASP A 14 -19.07 -6.63 -8.67
CA ASP A 14 -19.07 -8.05 -8.30
C ASP A 14 -17.64 -8.60 -8.16
N PHE A 15 -17.43 -9.48 -7.17
CA PHE A 15 -16.09 -9.94 -6.84
C PHE A 15 -15.54 -10.90 -7.90
N VAL A 16 -16.06 -12.13 -7.94
CA VAL A 16 -15.64 -13.16 -8.89
C VAL A 16 -16.79 -14.10 -9.20
N ARG A 17 -16.83 -14.65 -10.42
CA ARG A 17 -17.66 -15.79 -10.78
C ARG A 17 -16.84 -17.06 -10.63
N ARG A 18 -17.40 -18.02 -9.90
CA ARG A 18 -16.94 -19.41 -9.90
C ARG A 18 -17.94 -20.23 -10.70
N SER A 19 -17.50 -20.76 -11.83
CA SER A 19 -18.32 -21.56 -12.74
C SER A 19 -18.27 -23.06 -12.45
N ASP A 20 -17.33 -23.54 -11.63
CA ASP A 20 -17.14 -24.96 -11.31
C ASP A 20 -17.38 -25.32 -9.82
N TRP A 21 -18.59 -25.78 -9.50
CA TRP A 21 -18.86 -26.43 -8.22
C TRP A 21 -18.60 -27.94 -8.25
N THR A 22 -18.33 -28.49 -9.44
CA THR A 22 -18.23 -29.94 -9.69
C THR A 22 -16.79 -30.45 -9.81
N GLY A 23 -15.80 -29.56 -9.90
CA GLY A 23 -14.38 -29.89 -10.04
C GLY A 23 -13.62 -29.74 -8.72
N ARG A 24 -12.68 -30.66 -8.45
CA ARG A 24 -11.69 -30.51 -7.37
C ARG A 24 -10.77 -29.33 -7.70
N GLY A 25 -11.19 -28.13 -7.31
CA GLY A 25 -10.42 -26.87 -7.25
C GLY A 25 -9.31 -26.72 -8.29
N GLY A 26 -9.59 -26.05 -9.41
CA GLY A 26 -8.55 -25.78 -10.40
C GLY A 26 -8.90 -24.75 -11.46
N THR A 27 -10.19 -24.48 -11.72
CA THR A 27 -10.58 -23.43 -12.66
C THR A 27 -10.26 -22.05 -12.06
N PRO A 28 -9.54 -21.17 -12.78
CA PRO A 28 -9.33 -19.80 -12.33
C PRO A 28 -10.65 -19.08 -12.09
N LEU A 29 -10.72 -18.31 -11.00
CA LEU A 29 -11.86 -17.44 -10.72
C LEU A 29 -11.90 -16.32 -11.76
N GLU A 30 -13.07 -16.09 -12.36
CA GLU A 30 -13.28 -14.99 -13.30
C GLU A 30 -13.59 -13.71 -12.51
N PRO A 31 -12.74 -12.67 -12.55
CA PRO A 31 -13.05 -11.41 -11.88
C PRO A 31 -14.17 -10.69 -12.63
N LEU A 32 -15.27 -10.37 -11.95
CA LEU A 32 -16.43 -9.73 -12.57
C LEU A 32 -16.36 -8.19 -12.52
N GLY A 33 -15.76 -7.64 -11.46
CA GLY A 33 -15.73 -6.20 -11.21
C GLY A 33 -14.84 -5.45 -12.20
N ARG A 34 -15.19 -4.19 -12.48
CA ARG A 34 -14.39 -3.28 -13.31
C ARG A 34 -13.16 -2.83 -12.54
N VAL A 35 -11.99 -2.84 -13.18
CA VAL A 35 -10.77 -2.24 -12.61
C VAL A 35 -10.98 -0.72 -12.47
N VAL A 36 -10.90 -0.20 -11.26
CA VAL A 36 -11.01 1.24 -10.95
C VAL A 36 -9.66 1.87 -10.61
N TRP A 37 -8.68 1.02 -10.29
CA TRP A 37 -7.33 1.45 -9.99
C TRP A 37 -6.36 0.31 -10.27
N LEU A 38 -5.19 0.64 -10.82
CA LEU A 38 -4.15 -0.32 -11.16
C LEU A 38 -2.78 0.27 -10.78
N ALA A 39 -2.06 -0.42 -9.92
CA ALA A 39 -0.75 -0.01 -9.44
C ALA A 39 0.26 -0.10 -10.59
N GLN A 40 0.79 1.04 -11.06
CA GLN A 40 1.83 1.11 -12.10
C GLN A 40 1.56 0.16 -13.29
N GLY A 41 0.35 0.20 -13.85
CA GLY A 41 0.02 -0.63 -15.02
C GLY A 41 -0.09 -2.13 -14.73
N GLY A 42 -0.10 -2.54 -13.45
CA GLY A 42 -0.26 -3.92 -13.01
C GLY A 42 1.06 -4.61 -12.67
N ASP A 43 2.19 -3.90 -12.71
CA ASP A 43 3.49 -4.39 -12.23
C ASP A 43 4.15 -3.38 -11.29
N PRO A 44 3.63 -3.25 -10.06
CA PRO A 44 4.13 -2.27 -9.11
C PRO A 44 5.54 -2.60 -8.62
N ALA A 45 6.39 -1.62 -8.41
CA ALA A 45 7.69 -1.83 -7.78
C ALA A 45 7.52 -2.41 -6.36
N PRO A 46 8.57 -3.07 -5.81
CA PRO A 46 8.53 -3.63 -4.46
C PRO A 46 8.24 -2.56 -3.40
N LEU A 47 7.27 -2.85 -2.52
CA LEU A 47 6.83 -1.91 -1.49
C LEU A 47 7.88 -1.73 -0.38
N LEU A 48 8.58 -2.80 -0.02
CA LEU A 48 9.62 -2.77 1.00
C LEU A 48 10.99 -2.99 0.37
N GLN A 49 11.95 -2.25 0.89
CA GLN A 49 13.37 -2.37 0.54
C GLN A 49 14.20 -2.42 1.82
N ARG A 50 15.24 -3.24 1.83
CA ARG A 50 16.30 -3.18 2.84
C ARG A 50 17.36 -2.19 2.40
N ARG A 51 17.70 -1.25 3.28
CA ARG A 51 18.81 -0.32 3.04
C ARG A 51 20.12 -1.01 3.37
N LEU A 52 21.01 -1.09 2.38
CA LEU A 52 22.39 -1.53 2.55
C LEU A 52 23.31 -0.32 2.39
N ALA A 53 24.57 -0.46 2.79
CA ALA A 53 25.53 0.65 2.82
C ALA A 53 25.68 1.39 1.46
N TYR A 54 25.46 0.71 0.33
CA TYR A 54 25.71 1.27 -1.00
C TYR A 54 24.57 1.05 -2.00
N ARG A 55 23.49 0.39 -1.58
CA ARG A 55 22.35 0.11 -2.47
C ARG A 55 21.11 -0.23 -1.67
N ASP A 56 19.97 -0.14 -2.35
CA ASP A 56 18.72 -0.68 -1.83
C ASP A 56 18.50 -2.08 -2.37
N GLU A 57 18.06 -2.97 -1.51
CA GLU A 57 17.69 -4.33 -1.86
C GLU A 57 16.16 -4.45 -1.81
N PRO A 58 15.47 -4.71 -2.94
CA PRO A 58 14.04 -4.94 -2.92
C PRO A 58 13.72 -6.23 -2.17
N LEU A 59 12.75 -6.17 -1.26
CA LEU A 59 12.32 -7.34 -0.49
C LEU A 59 11.19 -8.09 -1.20
N GLN A 60 11.32 -9.41 -1.24
CA GLN A 60 10.28 -10.31 -1.74
C GLN A 60 9.23 -10.55 -0.67
N ALA A 61 7.97 -10.70 -1.06
CA ALA A 61 6.90 -11.02 -0.11
C ALA A 61 6.56 -12.51 -0.19
N ARG A 62 6.49 -13.20 0.95
CA ARG A 62 6.02 -14.58 1.05
C ARG A 62 4.80 -14.68 1.95
N LEU A 63 3.71 -15.22 1.40
CA LEU A 63 2.45 -15.33 2.14
C LEU A 63 2.60 -16.27 3.32
N ARG A 64 2.07 -15.87 4.47
CA ARG A 64 1.95 -16.74 5.65
C ARG A 64 0.52 -17.09 5.97
N ALA A 65 -0.35 -16.09 5.97
CA ALA A 65 -1.76 -16.30 6.28
C ALA A 65 -2.62 -15.20 5.68
N THR A 66 -3.87 -15.54 5.38
CA THR A 66 -4.97 -14.58 5.25
C THR A 66 -5.95 -14.87 6.38
N ARG A 67 -6.47 -13.83 7.02
CA ARG A 67 -7.34 -13.97 8.19
C ARG A 67 -8.44 -12.91 8.15
N THR A 68 -9.52 -13.15 8.90
CA THR A 68 -10.59 -12.17 9.13
C THR A 68 -10.94 -12.06 10.62
N PRO A 69 -9.94 -11.83 11.51
CA PRO A 69 -10.19 -11.76 12.95
C PRO A 69 -11.20 -10.65 13.26
N ALA A 70 -12.28 -11.01 13.96
CA ALA A 70 -13.34 -10.07 14.34
C ALA A 70 -13.89 -9.22 13.17
N GLY A 71 -13.95 -9.80 11.96
CA GLY A 71 -14.45 -9.11 10.77
C GLY A 71 -13.48 -8.12 10.13
N ARG A 72 -12.24 -8.01 10.66
CA ARG A 72 -11.19 -7.19 10.06
C ARG A 72 -10.28 -8.06 9.20
N PRO A 73 -10.35 -7.98 7.85
CA PRO A 73 -9.48 -8.77 6.99
C PRO A 73 -8.01 -8.39 7.20
N SER A 74 -7.13 -9.40 7.20
CA SER A 74 -5.69 -9.20 7.26
C SER A 74 -4.92 -10.17 6.37
N ILE A 75 -3.76 -9.72 5.91
CA ILE A 75 -2.80 -10.50 5.13
C ILE A 75 -1.48 -10.48 5.92
N ASP A 76 -1.02 -11.65 6.34
CA ASP A 76 0.25 -11.84 7.05
C ASP A 76 1.28 -12.37 6.04
N TRP A 77 2.45 -11.73 5.95
CA TRP A 77 3.52 -12.13 5.03
C TRP A 77 4.91 -11.82 5.59
N ASP A 78 5.92 -12.52 5.11
CA ASP A 78 7.34 -12.24 5.41
C ASP A 78 7.94 -11.41 4.27
N ALA A 79 8.74 -10.41 4.62
CA ALA A 79 9.60 -9.68 3.71
C ALA A 79 10.98 -10.37 3.69
N LEU A 80 11.41 -10.87 2.54
CA LEU A 80 12.65 -11.65 2.40
C LEU A 80 13.69 -10.92 1.54
N SER A 81 14.95 -11.09 1.90
CA SER A 81 16.08 -10.71 1.05
C SER A 81 16.18 -11.61 -0.20
N GLU A 82 17.09 -11.28 -1.11
CA GLU A 82 17.47 -12.12 -2.25
C GLU A 82 17.96 -13.51 -1.80
N SER A 83 18.61 -13.59 -0.63
CA SER A 83 19.09 -14.84 -0.02
C SER A 83 18.02 -15.61 0.77
N SER A 84 16.74 -15.21 0.69
CA SER A 84 15.63 -15.80 1.46
C SER A 84 15.74 -15.64 2.99
N GLU A 85 16.56 -14.70 3.46
CA GLU A 85 16.58 -14.28 4.86
C GLU A 85 15.29 -13.49 5.15
N ILE A 86 14.59 -13.80 6.24
CA ILE A 86 13.45 -13.00 6.68
C ILE A 86 13.99 -11.70 7.30
N ILE A 87 13.62 -10.56 6.73
CA ILE A 87 14.02 -9.21 7.16
C ILE A 87 12.92 -8.53 7.98
N ALA A 88 11.66 -8.85 7.70
CA ALA A 88 10.53 -8.36 8.48
C ALA A 88 9.34 -9.32 8.39
N HIS A 89 8.51 -9.29 9.42
CA HIS A 89 7.15 -9.80 9.39
C HIS A 89 6.19 -8.64 9.18
N VAL A 90 5.26 -8.78 8.24
CA VAL A 90 4.30 -7.73 7.91
C VAL A 90 2.90 -8.28 8.04
N ARG A 91 2.05 -7.49 8.70
CA ARG A 91 0.61 -7.68 8.69
C ARG A 91 -0.04 -6.47 8.05
N GLU A 92 -0.85 -6.73 7.03
CA GLU A 92 -1.59 -5.73 6.30
C GLU A 92 -3.08 -5.82 6.61
N PHE A 93 -3.74 -4.69 6.85
CA PHE A 93 -5.18 -4.57 7.03
C PHE A 93 -5.78 -3.67 5.94
N PRO A 94 -6.22 -4.24 4.81
CA PRO A 94 -6.87 -3.47 3.77
C PRO A 94 -8.29 -3.08 4.21
N ARG A 95 -8.71 -1.85 3.87
CA ARG A 95 -10.08 -1.37 4.08
C ARG A 95 -10.52 -0.42 2.98
N VAL A 96 -11.83 -0.29 2.79
CA VAL A 96 -12.42 0.77 1.96
C VAL A 96 -12.39 2.07 2.76
N VAL A 97 -12.13 3.18 2.06
CA VAL A 97 -12.20 4.54 2.62
C VAL A 97 -13.23 5.33 1.82
N VAL A 98 -14.14 6.00 2.52
CA VAL A 98 -15.14 6.89 1.93
C VAL A 98 -14.98 8.25 2.56
N THR A 99 -14.82 9.28 1.74
CA THR A 99 -14.72 10.68 2.13
C THR A 99 -15.79 11.47 1.39
N SER A 100 -16.02 12.73 1.74
CA SER A 100 -16.90 13.59 0.96
C SER A 100 -16.32 13.91 -0.43
N LEU A 101 -15.00 13.77 -0.61
CA LEU A 101 -14.30 14.05 -1.85
C LEU A 101 -14.33 12.86 -2.81
N GLY A 102 -14.47 11.64 -2.28
CA GLY A 102 -14.47 10.44 -3.10
C GLY A 102 -14.42 9.13 -2.32
N THR A 103 -13.99 8.08 -3.00
CA THR A 103 -13.88 6.73 -2.42
C THR A 103 -12.54 6.14 -2.82
N GLY A 104 -12.00 5.30 -1.95
CA GLY A 104 -10.80 4.57 -2.27
C GLY A 104 -10.53 3.50 -1.22
N PHE A 105 -9.27 3.33 -0.87
CA PHE A 105 -8.83 2.25 -0.01
C PHE A 105 -7.66 2.70 0.87
N ALA A 106 -7.51 2.03 2.00
CA ALA A 106 -6.35 2.17 2.86
C ALA A 106 -5.75 0.81 3.21
N ARG A 107 -4.44 0.80 3.41
CA ARG A 107 -3.65 -0.33 3.84
C ARG A 107 -2.90 0.08 5.10
N GLU A 108 -3.30 -0.45 6.23
CA GLU A 108 -2.52 -0.34 7.46
C GLU A 108 -1.51 -1.48 7.51
N LEU A 109 -0.24 -1.15 7.64
CA LEU A 109 0.89 -2.06 7.64
C LEU A 109 1.54 -2.03 9.01
N VAL A 110 1.45 -3.15 9.72
CA VAL A 110 2.22 -3.40 10.94
C VAL A 110 3.46 -4.19 10.52
N ILE A 111 4.62 -3.54 10.61
CA ILE A 111 5.91 -4.09 10.21
C ILE A 111 6.70 -4.37 11.48
N VAL A 112 7.21 -5.59 11.62
CA VAL A 112 8.12 -5.99 12.71
C VAL A 112 9.41 -6.47 12.07
N THR A 113 10.51 -5.76 12.30
CA THR A 113 11.82 -6.09 11.72
C THR A 113 12.48 -7.24 12.49
N THR A 114 13.29 -8.05 11.80
CA THR A 114 14.06 -9.13 12.42
C THR A 114 15.50 -8.66 12.65
N GLY A 115 15.85 -8.47 13.92
CA GLY A 115 17.15 -7.94 14.30
C GLY A 115 17.32 -6.46 13.92
N ASP A 116 18.56 -6.05 13.73
CA ASP A 116 18.90 -4.64 13.52
C ASP A 116 19.06 -4.32 12.03
N ARG A 117 17.92 -4.20 11.35
CA ARG A 117 17.86 -4.07 9.89
C ARG A 117 17.15 -2.78 9.52
N HIS A 118 17.78 -2.00 8.64
CA HIS A 118 17.15 -0.82 8.06
C HIS A 118 16.16 -1.24 6.98
N VAL A 119 14.88 -0.97 7.22
CA VAL A 119 13.79 -1.27 6.27
C VAL A 119 13.15 0.04 5.86
N SER A 120 13.01 0.24 4.55
CA SER A 120 12.23 1.35 4.01
C SER A 120 11.00 0.84 3.29
N LEU A 121 9.87 1.46 3.57
CA LEU A 121 8.67 1.39 2.76
C LEU A 121 8.73 2.51 1.72
N GLN A 122 8.55 2.15 0.45
CA GLN A 122 8.50 3.09 -0.67
C GLN A 122 7.28 2.77 -1.50
N GLN A 123 6.32 3.69 -1.50
CA GLN A 123 5.17 3.70 -2.40
C GLN A 123 5.56 4.53 -3.63
N PRO A 124 5.75 3.90 -4.80
CA PRO A 124 5.99 4.63 -6.03
C PRO A 124 4.79 5.49 -6.38
N MET A 125 5.07 6.71 -6.83
CA MET A 125 4.06 7.61 -7.32
C MET A 125 3.79 7.32 -8.80
N PRO A 126 2.51 7.17 -9.21
CA PRO A 126 2.18 7.10 -10.63
C PRO A 126 2.65 8.37 -11.36
N ALA A 127 3.09 8.19 -12.62
CA ALA A 127 3.32 9.32 -13.51
C ALA A 127 1.97 10.04 -13.76
N GLY A 128 1.96 11.36 -13.61
CA GLY A 128 0.76 12.18 -13.74
C GLY A 128 1.05 13.53 -14.37
N LYS A 129 0.02 14.16 -14.94
CA LYS A 129 0.17 15.46 -15.64
C LYS A 129 0.36 16.64 -14.69
N THR A 130 -0.14 16.52 -13.47
CA THR A 130 -0.06 17.57 -12.45
C THR A 130 0.03 16.92 -11.09
N GLN A 131 0.96 17.40 -10.27
CA GLN A 131 1.18 16.91 -8.92
C GLN A 131 1.08 18.09 -7.96
N THR A 132 0.14 18.01 -7.04
CA THR A 132 0.05 18.95 -5.91
C THR A 132 0.41 18.21 -4.64
N SER A 133 1.16 18.86 -3.75
CA SER A 133 1.45 18.29 -2.42
C SER A 133 0.22 18.43 -1.53
N VAL A 134 -0.08 17.41 -0.73
CA VAL A 134 -1.11 17.44 0.31
C VAL A 134 -0.41 17.23 1.64
N GLY A 135 -0.26 18.30 2.41
CA GLY A 135 0.59 18.32 3.59
C GLY A 135 2.01 17.84 3.29
N ARG A 136 2.63 17.24 4.29
CA ARG A 136 4.02 16.75 4.19
C ARG A 136 4.14 15.36 3.57
N HIS A 137 3.08 14.55 3.62
CA HIS A 137 3.13 13.12 3.28
C HIS A 137 2.07 12.69 2.26
N GLY A 138 1.43 13.66 1.62
CA GLY A 138 0.40 13.41 0.63
C GLY A 138 0.71 14.03 -0.71
N ARG A 139 0.08 13.48 -1.73
CA ARG A 139 0.18 13.91 -3.13
C ARG A 139 -1.17 13.72 -3.79
N VAL A 140 -1.55 14.65 -4.64
CA VAL A 140 -2.69 14.50 -5.55
C VAL A 140 -2.17 14.55 -6.96
N ILE A 141 -2.62 13.59 -7.77
CA ILE A 141 -2.32 13.52 -9.19
C ILE A 141 -3.60 13.53 -10.03
N LEU A 142 -3.55 14.21 -11.17
CA LEU A 142 -4.56 14.07 -12.23
C LEU A 142 -4.16 12.92 -13.15
N ARG A 143 -5.00 11.88 -13.18
CA ARG A 143 -4.84 10.70 -14.04
C ARG A 143 -5.18 11.01 -15.50
N GLU A 144 -4.76 10.12 -16.40
CA GLU A 144 -5.06 10.23 -17.82
C GLU A 144 -6.56 10.13 -18.14
N ASP A 145 -7.33 9.41 -17.33
CA ASP A 145 -8.78 9.27 -17.44
C ASP A 145 -9.57 10.45 -16.86
N GLY A 146 -8.88 11.51 -16.42
CA GLY A 146 -9.49 12.73 -15.88
C GLY A 146 -9.88 12.66 -14.41
N LEU A 147 -9.68 11.52 -13.74
CA LEU A 147 -9.90 11.40 -12.30
C LEU A 147 -8.70 11.91 -11.50
N TYR A 148 -8.96 12.40 -10.30
CA TYR A 148 -7.93 12.73 -9.32
C TYR A 148 -7.67 11.55 -8.40
N GLU A 149 -6.41 11.37 -8.04
CA GLU A 149 -5.97 10.33 -7.13
C GLU A 149 -5.09 10.95 -6.04
N ALA A 150 -5.60 10.96 -4.82
CA ALA A 150 -4.88 11.41 -3.64
C ALA A 150 -4.23 10.23 -2.94
N TRP A 151 -2.94 10.36 -2.68
CA TRP A 151 -2.12 9.44 -1.90
C TRP A 151 -1.75 10.10 -0.60
N LEU A 152 -1.88 9.39 0.51
CA LEU A 152 -1.42 9.82 1.81
C LEU A 152 -0.69 8.68 2.49
N LEU A 153 0.42 9.01 3.11
CA LEU A 153 1.19 8.11 3.94
C LEU A 153 1.24 8.69 5.35
N GLN A 154 0.92 7.87 6.35
CA GLN A 154 0.92 8.26 7.75
C GLN A 154 1.72 7.24 8.56
N LEU A 155 2.70 7.73 9.33
CA LEU A 155 3.35 6.93 10.36
C LEU A 155 2.51 7.03 11.63
N ASP A 156 1.88 5.92 12.03
CA ASP A 156 0.99 5.88 13.19
C ASP A 156 1.78 5.67 14.49
N SER A 157 2.80 4.80 14.45
CA SER A 157 3.67 4.52 15.61
C SER A 157 5.00 3.90 15.17
N VAL A 158 6.03 4.08 15.99
CA VAL A 158 7.33 3.40 15.89
C VAL A 158 7.75 2.89 17.27
N THR A 159 8.40 1.73 17.33
CA THR A 159 8.93 1.11 18.55
C THR A 159 10.41 0.77 18.38
N GLY A 160 11.21 0.95 19.42
CA GLY A 160 12.62 0.55 19.47
C GLY A 160 13.62 1.55 18.87
N GLY A 161 13.15 2.58 18.15
CA GLY A 161 14.02 3.55 17.50
C GLY A 161 13.23 4.66 16.83
N GLU A 162 13.79 5.20 15.76
CA GLU A 162 13.22 6.30 15.00
C GLU A 162 12.80 5.85 13.60
N ALA A 163 11.93 6.65 12.98
CA ALA A 163 11.59 6.52 11.58
C ALA A 163 11.79 7.87 10.90
N ARG A 164 12.29 7.82 9.67
CA ARG A 164 12.51 8.98 8.82
C ARG A 164 11.60 8.90 7.62
N GLU A 165 10.94 10.00 7.30
CA GLU A 165 10.16 10.07 6.07
C GLU A 165 11.05 10.20 4.84
N LEU A 166 10.67 9.52 3.78
CA LEU A 166 11.25 9.63 2.46
C LEU A 166 10.21 10.28 1.56
N ALA A 167 10.39 11.55 1.21
CA ALA A 167 9.51 12.23 0.25
C ALA A 167 10.34 12.71 -0.93
N SER A 168 10.07 12.15 -2.11
CA SER A 168 10.57 12.64 -3.38
C SER A 168 9.41 12.86 -4.34
N PRO A 169 9.62 13.47 -5.52
CA PRO A 169 8.59 13.52 -6.56
C PRO A 169 8.12 12.13 -6.98
N GLU A 170 9.01 11.14 -6.95
CA GLU A 170 8.80 9.79 -7.46
C GLU A 170 8.27 8.80 -6.42
N HIS A 171 8.49 9.06 -5.13
CA HIS A 171 8.15 8.12 -4.07
C HIS A 171 7.67 8.83 -2.80
N LEU A 172 6.66 8.25 -2.16
CA LEU A 172 6.32 8.50 -0.76
C LEU A 172 6.78 7.30 0.08
N GLY A 173 7.47 7.53 1.18
CA GLY A 173 8.03 6.44 1.96
C GLY A 173 8.36 6.77 3.39
N ILE A 174 8.69 5.72 4.13
CA ILE A 174 9.19 5.77 5.51
C ILE A 174 10.37 4.82 5.59
N GLU A 175 11.45 5.27 6.20
CA GLU A 175 12.63 4.49 6.54
C GLU A 175 12.69 4.27 8.04
N LEU A 176 12.62 3.02 8.46
CA LEU A 176 12.88 2.62 9.84
C LEU A 176 14.39 2.65 10.08
N GLN A 177 14.83 3.53 10.99
CA GLN A 177 16.23 3.72 11.32
C GLN A 177 16.73 2.58 12.23
N HIS A 178 18.04 2.56 12.45
CA HIS A 178 18.70 1.63 13.37
C HIS A 178 17.97 1.52 14.72
N GLY A 179 17.81 0.28 15.20
CA GLY A 179 17.08 0.00 16.44
C GLY A 179 15.55 -0.04 16.34
N ALA A 180 14.92 0.51 15.29
CA ALA A 180 13.47 0.41 15.12
C ALA A 180 13.06 -1.06 14.89
N THR A 181 12.29 -1.61 15.83
CA THR A 181 11.87 -3.02 15.84
C THR A 181 10.47 -3.22 15.30
N ALA A 182 9.62 -2.18 15.37
CA ALA A 182 8.29 -2.22 14.79
C ALA A 182 7.79 -0.83 14.37
N ALA A 183 6.92 -0.81 13.37
CA ALA A 183 6.18 0.38 12.98
C ALA A 183 4.76 0.05 12.51
N SER A 184 3.85 0.99 12.69
CA SER A 184 2.51 0.98 12.09
C SER A 184 2.43 2.12 11.10
N ILE A 185 2.09 1.83 9.85
CA ILE A 185 2.05 2.77 8.75
C ILE A 185 0.72 2.62 8.01
N THR A 186 0.01 3.72 7.78
CA THR A 186 -1.20 3.73 6.97
C THR A 186 -0.93 4.38 5.61
N LEU A 187 -1.20 3.64 4.54
CA LEU A 187 -1.22 4.15 3.17
C LEU A 187 -2.66 4.30 2.71
N THR A 188 -3.07 5.50 2.31
CA THR A 188 -4.43 5.78 1.84
C THR A 188 -4.40 6.29 0.40
N THR A 189 -5.27 5.74 -0.43
CA THR A 189 -5.51 6.19 -1.80
C THR A 189 -6.98 6.56 -1.93
N VAL A 190 -7.31 7.79 -2.37
CA VAL A 190 -8.68 8.27 -2.61
C VAL A 190 -8.83 8.67 -4.06
N LEU A 191 -9.85 8.13 -4.72
CA LEU A 191 -10.21 8.46 -6.10
C LEU A 191 -11.35 9.47 -6.10
N MET A 192 -11.20 10.55 -6.86
CA MET A 192 -12.11 11.70 -6.84
C MET A 192 -12.39 12.16 -8.28
N ALA A 193 -13.60 12.64 -8.53
CA ALA A 193 -13.95 13.20 -9.84
C ALA A 193 -13.37 14.60 -10.05
N GLN A 194 -13.16 15.35 -8.95
CA GLN A 194 -12.69 16.72 -8.94
C GLN A 194 -11.80 16.95 -7.72
N TRP A 195 -10.85 17.88 -7.84
CA TRP A 195 -10.05 18.37 -6.72
C TRP A 195 -10.45 19.82 -6.42
N PRO A 196 -11.19 20.08 -5.32
CA PRO A 196 -11.58 21.44 -4.96
C PRO A 196 -10.40 22.23 -4.39
N GLU A 197 -10.54 23.56 -4.36
CA GLU A 197 -9.51 24.47 -3.84
C GLU A 197 -9.11 24.14 -2.39
N ASP A 198 -10.11 23.83 -1.54
CA ASP A 198 -9.90 23.44 -0.13
C ASP A 198 -9.73 21.91 0.07
N GLY A 199 -9.50 21.15 -1.02
CA GLY A 199 -9.49 19.69 -1.00
C GLY A 199 -8.48 19.08 -0.04
N GLU A 200 -7.32 19.72 0.14
CA GLU A 200 -6.28 19.26 1.07
C GLU A 200 -6.75 19.31 2.52
N ALA A 201 -7.24 20.46 2.97
CA ALA A 201 -7.67 20.65 4.35
C ALA A 201 -8.84 19.72 4.69
N GLN A 202 -9.78 19.57 3.76
CA GLN A 202 -10.92 18.67 3.89
C GLN A 202 -10.49 17.20 3.99
N LEU A 203 -9.62 16.74 3.08
CA LEU A 203 -9.15 15.36 3.08
C LEU A 203 -8.40 15.01 4.37
N LEU A 204 -7.49 15.88 4.81
CA LEU A 204 -6.74 15.69 6.06
C LEU A 204 -7.65 15.71 7.29
N ALA A 205 -8.71 16.51 7.31
CA ALA A 205 -9.66 16.57 8.41
C ALA A 205 -10.51 15.29 8.52
N GLU A 206 -10.86 14.67 7.39
CA GLU A 206 -11.66 13.44 7.38
C GLU A 206 -10.84 12.19 7.69
N LEU A 207 -9.59 12.11 7.23
CA LEU A 207 -8.75 10.94 7.46
C LEU A 207 -8.16 10.85 8.88
N LYS A 208 -8.23 11.93 9.66
CA LYS A 208 -7.82 11.96 11.07
C LYS A 208 -8.91 11.49 12.05
N ARG A 209 -10.13 11.24 11.57
CA ARG A 209 -11.26 10.77 12.39
C ARG A 209 -11.28 9.26 12.50
#